data_AF-A0A3C0R6Q0-F1
#
_entry.id   AF-A0A3C0R6Q0-F1
#
_cell.length_a   1.000
_cell.length_b   1.000
_cell.length_c   1.000
_cell.angle_alpha   90.00
_cell.angle_beta   90.00
_cell.angle_gamma   90.00
#
_symmetry.space_group_name_H-M   'P 1'
#
loop_
_entity.id
_entity.type
_entity.pdbx_description
1 polymer ?
#
loop_
_entity_poly.entity_id
_entity_poly.type
_entity_poly.pdbx_seq_one_letter_code
_entity_poly.pdbx_strand_id
1 'polypeptide(L)'
;MQKLIECVPNFSEGRDPNIIRQISVAIESVEGVSLLNVDPGASTNRTVVTFAGNPEAAVEAAFRGIRMAAELIDMRKHKGAHPRMGATDVCPFIPVSNVSWEEAIACAKQLGKRVADELNIPVYLYEKAARDQSRSNLSVIRSGEYEGFFEKIKEAAWKPDFGPSVFSEKSGATAIGA
;
A
#
# COMPACT_ATOMS: atom_id res chain seq x y z
N MET A 1 -19.44 -8.57 -19.47
CA MET A 1 -18.06 -8.19 -19.82
C MET A 1 -17.21 -8.36 -18.58
N GLN A 2 -15.94 -8.76 -18.71
CA GLN A 2 -15.08 -9.03 -17.56
C GLN A 2 -14.61 -7.72 -16.91
N LYS A 3 -14.72 -7.62 -15.58
CA LYS A 3 -14.19 -6.50 -14.80
C LYS A 3 -12.69 -6.67 -14.62
N LEU A 4 -11.94 -5.61 -14.85
CA LEU A 4 -10.49 -5.58 -14.70
C LEU A 4 -10.07 -4.30 -14.01
N ILE A 5 -9.31 -4.46 -12.92
CA ILE A 5 -8.68 -3.39 -12.15
C ILE A 5 -7.20 -3.69 -12.03
N GLU A 6 -6.37 -2.66 -12.16
CA GLU A 6 -4.93 -2.72 -11.90
C GLU A 6 -4.66 -2.30 -10.46
N CYS A 7 -3.68 -2.93 -9.82
CA CYS A 7 -3.15 -2.51 -8.53
C CYS A 7 -1.62 -2.43 -8.60
N VAL A 8 -1.07 -1.35 -8.04
CA VAL A 8 0.35 -1.01 -8.20
C VAL A 8 1.04 -0.76 -6.84
N PRO A 9 1.07 -1.73 -5.91
CA PRO A 9 1.67 -1.52 -4.59
C PRO A 9 3.16 -1.22 -4.66
N ASN A 10 3.63 -0.44 -3.70
CA ASN A 10 5.02 -0.04 -3.57
C ASN A 10 5.57 -0.54 -2.25
N PHE A 11 6.58 -1.39 -2.32
CA PHE A 11 7.20 -1.99 -1.15
C PHE A 11 8.55 -1.35 -0.89
N SER A 12 8.84 -1.09 0.39
CA SER A 12 10.10 -0.52 0.86
C SER A 12 11.18 -1.60 0.94
N GLU A 13 11.50 -2.21 -0.20
CA GLU A 13 12.57 -3.17 -0.42
C GLU A 13 12.94 -3.15 -1.90
N GLY A 14 14.21 -3.02 -2.24
CA GLY A 14 14.69 -3.01 -3.63
C GLY A 14 16.03 -3.71 -3.84
N ARG A 15 16.52 -4.44 -2.84
CA ARG A 15 17.87 -5.02 -2.78
C ARG A 15 17.87 -6.51 -2.47
N ASP A 16 16.99 -6.99 -1.60
CA ASP A 16 16.86 -8.41 -1.27
C ASP A 16 15.87 -9.10 -2.24
N PRO A 17 16.38 -9.85 -3.23
CA PRO A 17 15.53 -10.52 -4.21
C PRO A 17 14.64 -11.60 -3.59
N ASN A 18 15.02 -12.18 -2.44
CA ASN A 18 14.20 -13.20 -1.79
C ASN A 18 13.01 -12.59 -1.06
N ILE A 19 13.15 -11.40 -0.45
CA ILE A 19 12.01 -10.66 0.11
C ILE A 19 11.05 -10.26 -1.02
N ILE A 20 11.58 -9.67 -2.10
CA ILE A 20 10.78 -9.26 -3.26
C ILE A 20 10.01 -10.44 -3.84
N ARG A 21 10.69 -11.57 -4.06
CA ARG A 21 10.06 -12.80 -4.57
C ARG A 21 8.94 -13.31 -3.68
N GLN A 22 9.13 -13.33 -2.36
CA GLN A 22 8.10 -13.81 -1.43
C GLN A 22 6.85 -12.93 -1.44
N ILE A 23 7.02 -11.61 -1.53
CA ILE A 23 5.91 -10.67 -1.67
C ILE A 23 5.17 -10.89 -3.00
N SER A 24 5.90 -11.01 -4.11
CA SER A 24 5.31 -11.26 -5.44
C SER A 24 4.57 -12.59 -5.50
N VAL A 25 5.12 -13.66 -4.91
CA VAL A 25 4.46 -14.98 -4.82
C VAL A 25 3.19 -14.89 -3.97
N ALA A 26 3.18 -14.11 -2.89
CA ALA A 26 1.97 -13.93 -2.08
C ALA A 26 0.83 -13.26 -2.88
N ILE A 27 1.17 -12.28 -3.73
CA ILE A 27 0.23 -11.62 -4.65
C ILE A 27 -0.27 -12.59 -5.72
N GLU A 28 0.65 -13.29 -6.41
CA GLU A 28 0.33 -14.21 -7.51
C GLU A 28 -0.43 -15.47 -7.04
N SER A 29 -0.34 -15.82 -5.76
CA SER A 29 -1.08 -16.96 -5.17
C SER A 29 -2.61 -16.82 -5.17
N VAL A 30 -3.14 -15.65 -5.53
CA VAL A 30 -4.58 -15.37 -5.55
C VAL A 30 -5.16 -15.72 -6.91
N GLU A 31 -6.13 -16.63 -6.92
CA GLU A 31 -6.85 -16.98 -8.14
C GLU A 31 -7.55 -15.76 -8.75
N GLY A 32 -7.43 -15.59 -10.06
CA GLY A 32 -8.01 -14.46 -10.79
C GLY A 32 -7.17 -13.18 -10.80
N VAL A 33 -5.91 -13.26 -10.34
CA VAL A 33 -4.90 -12.20 -10.48
C VAL A 33 -3.79 -12.63 -11.44
N SER A 34 -3.34 -11.68 -12.25
CA SER A 34 -2.14 -11.80 -13.09
C SER A 34 -1.09 -10.81 -12.63
N LEU A 35 0.07 -11.29 -12.24
CA LEU A 35 1.25 -10.47 -12.00
C LEU A 35 1.79 -9.96 -13.34
N LEU A 36 1.84 -8.64 -13.52
CA LEU A 36 2.21 -8.01 -14.80
C LEU A 36 3.67 -7.55 -14.80
N ASN A 37 4.15 -6.99 -13.69
CA ASN A 37 5.51 -6.49 -13.58
C ASN A 37 6.00 -6.46 -12.12
N VAL A 38 7.32 -6.60 -11.95
CA VAL A 38 8.04 -6.39 -10.68
C VAL A 38 9.30 -5.59 -11.00
N ASP A 39 9.35 -4.35 -10.54
CA ASP A 39 10.42 -3.39 -10.86
C ASP A 39 11.15 -2.93 -9.58
N PRO A 40 12.25 -3.61 -9.20
CA PRO A 40 13.05 -3.24 -8.04
C PRO A 40 14.11 -2.19 -8.37
N GLY A 41 14.16 -1.14 -7.56
CA GLY A 41 15.22 -0.14 -7.60
C GLY A 41 16.17 -0.25 -6.40
N ALA A 42 17.42 -0.64 -6.63
CA ALA A 42 18.41 -0.81 -5.55
C ALA A 42 18.78 0.52 -4.86
N SER A 43 18.90 1.62 -5.63
CA SER A 43 19.22 2.95 -5.11
C SER A 43 18.04 3.57 -4.36
N THR A 44 16.84 3.45 -4.92
CA THR A 44 15.59 3.88 -4.27
C THR A 44 15.21 3.01 -3.08
N ASN A 45 15.74 1.78 -3.04
CA ASN A 45 15.37 0.71 -2.10
C ASN A 45 13.85 0.51 -2.02
N ARG A 46 13.24 0.45 -3.20
CA ARG A 46 11.79 0.32 -3.40
C ARG A 46 11.54 -0.60 -4.57
N THR A 47 10.49 -1.41 -4.46
CA THR A 47 9.96 -2.23 -5.56
C THR A 47 8.55 -1.79 -5.89
N VAL A 48 8.28 -1.57 -7.17
CA VAL A 48 6.94 -1.39 -7.70
C VAL A 48 6.47 -2.72 -8.24
N VAL A 49 5.34 -3.22 -7.74
CA VAL A 49 4.71 -4.42 -8.27
C VAL A 49 3.43 -3.99 -8.97
N THR A 50 3.19 -4.51 -10.17
CA THR A 50 1.97 -4.25 -10.94
C THR A 50 1.26 -5.58 -11.17
N PHE A 51 -0.02 -5.65 -10.82
CA PHE A 51 -0.86 -6.80 -11.12
C PHE A 51 -2.28 -6.34 -11.49
N ALA A 52 -3.03 -7.21 -12.15
CA ALA A 52 -4.42 -6.93 -12.50
C ALA A 52 -5.31 -8.14 -12.22
N GLY A 53 -6.58 -7.88 -11.93
CA GLY A 53 -7.58 -8.92 -11.67
C GLY A 53 -8.99 -8.34 -11.61
N ASN A 54 -9.97 -9.16 -11.24
CA ASN A 54 -11.28 -8.63 -10.84
C ASN A 54 -11.14 -7.87 -9.49
N PRO A 55 -12.06 -6.95 -9.16
CA PRO A 55 -11.99 -6.14 -7.94
C PRO A 55 -11.73 -6.93 -6.65
N GLU A 56 -12.47 -8.03 -6.45
CA GLU A 56 -12.37 -8.84 -5.23
C GLU A 56 -11.01 -9.55 -5.13
N ALA A 57 -10.55 -10.16 -6.21
CA ALA A 57 -9.26 -10.84 -6.28
C ALA A 57 -8.10 -9.85 -6.13
N ALA A 58 -8.21 -8.66 -6.72
CA ALA A 58 -7.19 -7.63 -6.60
C ALA A 58 -7.02 -7.13 -5.14
N VAL A 59 -8.13 -6.96 -4.41
CA VAL A 59 -8.09 -6.60 -2.98
C VAL A 59 -7.44 -7.70 -2.15
N GLU A 60 -7.77 -8.97 -2.39
CA GLU A 60 -7.15 -10.11 -1.69
C GLU A 60 -5.64 -10.19 -1.98
N ALA A 61 -5.22 -10.02 -3.23
CA ALA A 61 -3.81 -10.05 -3.61
C ALA A 61 -3.02 -8.88 -2.99
N ALA A 62 -3.58 -7.67 -3.02
CA ALA A 62 -2.99 -6.51 -2.35
C ALA A 62 -2.82 -6.77 -0.85
N PHE A 63 -3.84 -7.31 -0.18
CA PHE A 63 -3.77 -7.63 1.25
C PHE A 63 -2.68 -8.67 1.55
N ARG A 64 -2.58 -9.75 0.77
CA ARG A 64 -1.53 -10.76 0.94
C ARG A 64 -0.13 -10.19 0.74
N GLY A 65 0.04 -9.32 -0.27
CA GLY A 65 1.29 -8.61 -0.51
C GLY A 65 1.67 -7.72 0.68
N ILE A 66 0.73 -6.92 1.20
CA ILE A 66 0.94 -6.04 2.37
C ILE A 66 1.28 -6.86 3.62
N ARG A 67 0.56 -7.95 3.88
CA ARG A 67 0.83 -8.84 5.02
C ARG A 67 2.24 -9.41 4.94
N MET A 68 2.63 -9.95 3.78
CA MET A 68 3.96 -10.51 3.58
C MET A 68 5.05 -9.44 3.74
N ALA A 69 4.83 -8.23 3.22
CA ALA A 69 5.74 -7.10 3.40
C ALA A 69 5.88 -6.71 4.88
N ALA A 70 4.79 -6.65 5.65
CA ALA A 70 4.82 -6.35 7.08
C ALA A 70 5.53 -7.43 7.92
N GLU A 71 5.52 -8.68 7.45
CA GLU A 71 6.25 -9.79 8.06
C GLU A 71 7.76 -9.69 7.81
N LEU A 72 8.16 -9.44 6.57
CA LEU A 72 9.55 -9.54 6.08
C LEU A 72 10.36 -8.24 6.19
N ILE A 73 9.73 -7.07 6.01
CA ILE A 73 10.40 -5.77 5.98
C ILE A 73 10.39 -5.15 7.38
N ASP A 74 11.56 -4.74 7.86
CA ASP A 74 11.74 -4.02 9.11
C ASP A 74 12.11 -2.55 8.82
N MET A 75 11.12 -1.65 8.91
CA MET A 75 11.29 -0.23 8.58
C MET A 75 12.32 0.48 9.45
N ARG A 76 12.60 -0.02 10.67
CA ARG A 76 13.65 0.51 11.55
C ARG A 76 15.05 0.40 10.93
N LYS A 77 15.22 -0.52 9.97
CA LYS A 77 16.48 -0.77 9.26
C LYS A 77 16.45 -0.24 7.82
N HIS A 78 15.28 0.14 7.31
CA HIS A 78 15.13 0.56 5.93
C HIS A 78 15.69 1.96 5.71
N LYS A 79 16.53 2.08 4.67
CA LYS A 79 17.00 3.36 4.11
C LYS A 79 17.05 3.26 2.59
N GLY A 80 16.61 4.29 1.89
CA GLY A 80 16.60 4.38 0.43
C GLY A 80 16.54 5.83 -0.03
N ALA A 81 16.89 6.08 -1.30
CA ALA A 81 16.83 7.44 -1.87
C ALA A 81 15.39 7.91 -2.14
N HIS A 82 14.41 7.01 -2.13
CA HIS A 82 13.01 7.35 -2.36
C HIS A 82 12.29 7.56 -1.02
N PRO A 83 11.49 8.63 -0.87
CA PRO A 83 10.78 8.85 0.38
C PRO A 83 9.81 7.71 0.65
N ARG A 84 9.57 7.39 1.92
CA ARG A 84 8.71 6.27 2.31
C ARG A 84 8.20 6.45 3.73
N MET A 85 7.03 5.88 4.04
CA MET A 85 6.49 5.87 5.40
C MET A 85 6.13 4.48 5.92
N GLY A 86 6.24 3.42 5.12
CA GLY A 86 5.92 2.07 5.56
C GLY A 86 6.51 0.96 4.69
N ALA A 87 6.42 -0.27 5.20
CA ALA A 87 6.85 -1.49 4.52
C ALA A 87 6.11 -1.66 3.18
N THR A 88 4.81 -1.38 3.18
CA THR A 88 4.08 -0.95 1.99
C THR A 88 3.80 0.53 2.12
N ASP A 89 4.40 1.33 1.23
CA ASP A 89 4.28 2.78 1.24
C ASP A 89 2.93 3.23 0.67
N VAL A 90 2.62 2.77 -0.54
CA VAL A 90 1.35 3.07 -1.23
C VAL A 90 0.82 1.86 -1.98
N CYS A 91 -0.51 1.76 -2.07
CA CYS A 91 -1.23 0.70 -2.78
C CYS A 91 -2.46 1.26 -3.51
N PRO A 92 -2.32 1.75 -4.75
CA PRO A 92 -3.43 2.28 -5.54
C PRO A 92 -4.19 1.19 -6.31
N PHE A 93 -5.46 1.47 -6.61
CA PHE A 93 -6.31 0.73 -7.52
C PHE A 93 -6.74 1.60 -8.70
N ILE A 94 -6.53 1.15 -9.92
CA ILE A 94 -6.82 1.90 -11.15
C ILE A 94 -7.82 1.11 -12.01
N PRO A 95 -9.00 1.64 -12.34
CA PRO A 95 -9.92 0.98 -13.26
C PRO A 95 -9.32 0.78 -14.65
N VAL A 96 -9.41 -0.43 -15.19
CA VAL A 96 -8.89 -0.75 -16.54
C VAL A 96 -10.03 -1.06 -17.52
N SER A 97 -10.94 -1.96 -17.15
CA SER A 97 -12.05 -2.35 -18.04
C SER A 97 -13.29 -2.71 -17.24
N ASN A 98 -14.43 -2.11 -17.60
CA ASN A 98 -15.74 -2.38 -16.97
C ASN A 98 -15.76 -2.21 -15.45
N VAL A 99 -14.88 -1.35 -14.92
CA VAL A 99 -14.79 -0.98 -13.50
C VAL A 99 -14.95 0.52 -13.43
N SER A 100 -15.82 1.01 -12.56
CA SER A 100 -15.98 2.44 -12.32
C SER A 100 -14.98 2.95 -11.28
N TRP A 101 -14.82 4.28 -11.20
CA TRP A 101 -14.01 4.88 -10.14
C TRP A 101 -14.60 4.61 -8.76
N GLU A 102 -15.92 4.55 -8.62
CA GLU A 102 -16.61 4.21 -7.36
C GLU A 102 -16.23 2.80 -6.89
N GLU A 103 -16.10 1.85 -7.82
CA GLU A 103 -15.66 0.48 -7.53
C GLU A 103 -14.19 0.43 -7.10
N ALA A 104 -13.30 1.19 -7.75
CA ALA A 104 -11.90 1.29 -7.32
C ALA A 104 -11.76 1.93 -5.93
N ILE A 105 -12.54 2.98 -5.65
CA ILE A 105 -12.61 3.60 -4.32
C ILE A 105 -13.14 2.61 -3.28
N ALA A 106 -14.10 1.77 -3.65
CA ALA A 106 -14.59 0.70 -2.77
C ALA A 106 -13.49 -0.33 -2.46
N CYS A 107 -12.68 -0.71 -3.46
CA CYS A 107 -11.51 -1.59 -3.26
C CYS A 107 -10.52 -0.98 -2.27
N ALA A 108 -10.18 0.31 -2.45
CA ALA A 108 -9.26 1.02 -1.55
C ALA A 108 -9.79 1.06 -0.10
N LYS A 109 -11.08 1.34 0.10
CA LYS A 109 -11.72 1.35 1.42
C LYS A 109 -11.77 -0.04 2.05
N GLN A 110 -12.09 -1.07 1.28
CA GLN A 110 -12.14 -2.45 1.74
C GLN A 110 -10.75 -2.93 2.18
N LEU A 111 -9.73 -2.72 1.33
CA LEU A 111 -8.36 -3.05 1.66
C LEU A 111 -7.88 -2.29 2.89
N GLY A 112 -8.12 -0.98 2.96
CA GLY A 112 -7.68 -0.14 4.08
C GLY A 112 -8.26 -0.56 5.42
N LYS A 113 -9.56 -0.87 5.47
CA LYS A 113 -10.21 -1.40 6.68
C LYS A 113 -9.56 -2.72 7.09
N ARG A 114 -9.33 -3.63 6.15
CA ARG A 114 -8.80 -4.96 6.44
C ARG A 114 -7.34 -4.94 6.91
N VAL A 115 -6.50 -4.11 6.26
CA VAL A 115 -5.11 -3.89 6.67
C VAL A 115 -5.05 -3.33 8.10
N ALA A 116 -5.90 -2.37 8.41
CA ALA A 116 -6.00 -1.82 9.75
C ALA A 116 -6.44 -2.86 10.79
N ASP A 117 -7.52 -3.59 10.51
CA ASP A 117 -8.12 -4.52 11.46
C ASP A 117 -7.26 -5.77 11.70
N GLU A 118 -6.66 -6.32 10.65
CA GLU A 118 -5.92 -7.60 10.72
C GLU A 118 -4.42 -7.43 10.96
N LEU A 119 -3.82 -6.33 10.51
CA LEU A 119 -2.37 -6.10 10.61
C LEU A 119 -2.00 -5.00 11.61
N ASN A 120 -2.99 -4.28 12.15
CA ASN A 120 -2.79 -3.17 13.09
C ASN A 120 -1.87 -2.07 12.50
N ILE A 121 -1.98 -1.83 11.19
CA ILE A 121 -1.22 -0.80 10.48
C ILE A 121 -2.13 0.43 10.26
N PRO A 122 -1.69 1.65 10.60
CA PRO A 122 -2.44 2.86 10.28
C PRO A 122 -2.52 3.07 8.75
N VAL A 123 -3.74 3.30 8.27
CA VAL A 123 -4.01 3.50 6.83
C VAL A 123 -4.55 4.89 6.55
N TYR A 124 -4.02 5.53 5.50
CA TYR A 124 -4.49 6.79 4.96
C TYR A 124 -5.06 6.57 3.57
N LEU A 125 -6.27 7.06 3.32
CA LEU A 125 -6.85 7.07 1.99
C LEU A 125 -6.40 8.33 1.25
N TYR A 126 -6.00 8.17 -0.01
CA TYR A 126 -5.48 9.26 -0.84
C TYR A 126 -6.15 9.32 -2.22
N GLU A 127 -5.90 10.41 -2.95
CA GLU A 127 -6.53 10.78 -4.24
C GLU A 127 -8.06 10.68 -4.18
N LYS A 128 -8.72 9.98 -5.13
CA LYS A 128 -10.19 9.91 -5.21
C LYS A 128 -10.80 9.14 -4.06
N ALA A 129 -10.00 8.34 -3.35
CA ALA A 129 -10.42 7.64 -2.14
C ALA A 129 -10.30 8.47 -0.86
N ALA A 130 -9.62 9.62 -0.90
CA ALA A 130 -9.37 10.46 0.27
C ALA A 130 -10.68 10.90 0.94
N ARG A 131 -10.77 10.72 2.27
CA ARG A 131 -11.89 11.25 3.07
C ARG A 131 -11.72 12.71 3.43
N ASP A 132 -10.46 13.11 3.62
CA ASP A 132 -10.07 14.48 3.90
C ASP A 132 -9.27 15.01 2.72
N GLN A 133 -9.80 16.04 2.07
CA GLN A 133 -9.22 16.62 0.87
C GLN A 133 -7.91 17.35 1.13
N SER A 134 -7.63 17.76 2.38
CA SER A 134 -6.35 18.36 2.75
C SER A 134 -5.18 17.39 2.65
N ARG A 135 -5.46 16.07 2.66
CA ARG A 135 -4.49 14.99 2.54
C ARG A 135 -4.71 14.10 1.32
N SER A 136 -5.39 14.58 0.29
CA SER A 136 -5.60 13.82 -0.95
C SER A 136 -4.29 13.50 -1.67
N ASN A 137 -3.33 14.43 -1.65
CA ASN A 137 -2.05 14.25 -2.29
C ASN A 137 -1.11 13.34 -1.47
N LEU A 138 -0.58 12.28 -2.10
CA LEU A 138 0.35 11.34 -1.46
C LEU A 138 1.59 12.03 -0.85
N SER A 139 2.13 13.06 -1.51
CA SER A 139 3.30 13.79 -1.01
C SER A 139 3.03 14.54 0.30
N VAL A 140 1.79 15.00 0.48
CA VAL A 140 1.35 15.62 1.74
C VAL A 140 1.32 14.55 2.83
N ILE A 141 0.70 13.39 2.55
CA ILE A 141 0.70 12.26 3.48
C ILE A 141 2.12 11.79 3.80
N ARG A 142 3.03 11.73 2.83
CA ARG A 142 4.41 11.25 3.03
C ARG A 142 5.38 12.29 3.56
N SER A 143 4.93 13.53 3.78
CA SER A 143 5.79 14.58 4.34
C SER A 143 6.35 14.16 5.69
N GLY A 144 7.67 14.33 5.87
CA GLY A 144 8.42 13.84 7.03
C GLY A 144 8.80 12.36 6.97
N GLU A 145 8.37 11.62 5.94
CA GLU A 145 8.71 10.19 5.73
C GLU A 145 8.37 9.31 6.95
N TYR A 146 9.13 8.22 7.15
CA TYR A 146 9.00 7.31 8.29
C TYR A 146 9.38 8.00 9.60
N GLU A 147 10.48 8.76 9.62
CA GLU A 147 11.04 9.36 10.83
C GLU A 147 10.12 10.43 11.43
N GLY A 148 9.51 11.28 10.59
CA GLY A 148 8.59 12.33 11.03
C GLY A 148 7.18 11.83 11.34
N PHE A 149 6.82 10.63 10.89
CA PHE A 149 5.45 10.13 11.05
C PHE A 149 5.07 9.82 12.50
N PHE A 150 6.05 9.49 13.34
CA PHE A 150 5.85 9.21 14.76
C PHE A 150 5.18 10.35 15.53
N GLU A 151 5.58 11.59 15.24
CA GLU A 151 4.95 12.76 15.85
C GLU A 151 3.70 13.18 15.08
N LYS A 152 3.76 13.13 13.74
CA LYS A 152 2.66 13.53 12.88
C LYS A 152 1.37 12.79 13.20
N ILE A 153 1.40 11.47 13.39
CA ILE A 153 0.19 10.65 13.65
C ILE A 153 -0.56 11.04 14.94
N LYS A 154 0.12 11.71 15.88
CA LYS A 154 -0.47 12.16 17.16
C LYS A 154 -1.32 13.42 16.98
N GLU A 155 -1.12 14.17 15.89
CA GLU A 155 -1.89 15.37 15.59
C GLU A 155 -3.31 15.00 15.15
N ALA A 156 -4.30 15.78 15.59
CA ALA A 156 -5.71 15.52 15.27
C ALA A 156 -5.99 15.51 13.75
N ALA A 157 -5.30 16.36 12.99
CA ALA A 157 -5.39 16.43 11.52
C ALA A 157 -4.87 15.16 10.82
N TRP A 158 -4.03 14.40 11.50
CA TRP A 158 -3.33 13.23 10.95
C TRP A 158 -3.82 11.92 11.54
N LYS A 159 -5.01 11.91 12.16
CA LYS A 159 -5.68 10.67 12.54
C LYS A 159 -5.92 9.80 11.28
N PRO A 160 -5.48 8.53 11.25
CA PRO A 160 -5.62 7.68 10.08
C PRO A 160 -7.09 7.42 9.73
N ASP A 161 -7.37 7.13 8.46
CA ASP A 161 -8.72 6.77 7.99
C ASP A 161 -9.18 5.43 8.55
N PHE A 162 -8.24 4.51 8.77
CA PHE A 162 -8.44 3.24 9.44
C PHE A 162 -7.24 2.87 10.31
N GLY A 163 -7.50 2.09 11.36
CA GLY A 163 -6.45 1.59 12.25
C GLY A 163 -6.12 2.53 13.41
N PRO A 164 -5.13 2.17 14.22
CA PRO A 164 -4.78 2.94 15.42
C PRO A 164 -4.07 4.25 15.05
N SER A 165 -4.26 5.31 15.85
CA SER A 165 -3.41 6.51 15.80
C SER A 165 -2.03 6.27 16.43
N VAL A 166 -1.44 5.10 16.19
CA VAL A 166 -0.14 4.68 16.69
C VAL A 166 0.66 4.19 15.50
N PHE A 167 1.81 4.81 15.27
CA PHE A 167 2.67 4.45 14.16
C PHE A 167 3.39 3.13 14.45
N SER A 168 3.35 2.19 13.51
CA SER A 168 4.05 0.91 13.66
C SER A 168 5.54 1.12 13.42
N GLU A 169 6.39 0.92 14.42
CA GLU A 169 7.84 0.98 14.21
C GLU A 169 8.32 -0.04 13.16
N LYS A 170 7.73 -1.24 13.17
CA LYS A 170 8.16 -2.30 12.24
C LYS A 170 7.67 -2.04 10.82
N SER A 171 6.39 -1.68 10.66
CA SER A 171 5.71 -1.69 9.35
C SER A 171 5.37 -0.29 8.85
N GLY A 172 5.45 0.74 9.68
CA GLY A 172 5.08 2.12 9.37
C GLY A 172 3.59 2.33 9.13
N ALA A 173 3.26 3.20 8.17
CA ALA A 173 1.90 3.47 7.70
C ALA A 173 1.77 3.18 6.20
N THR A 174 0.55 2.93 5.74
CA THR A 174 0.26 2.65 4.33
C THR A 174 -0.76 3.63 3.76
N ALA A 175 -0.47 4.20 2.59
CA ALA A 175 -1.44 4.94 1.80
C ALA A 175 -2.17 4.01 0.83
N ILE A 176 -3.50 4.08 0.75
CA ILE A 176 -4.29 3.25 -0.16
C ILE A 176 -5.25 4.15 -0.91
N GLY A 177 -5.29 4.03 -2.24
CA GLY A 177 -6.04 4.99 -3.04
C GLY A 177 -6.63 4.41 -4.30
N ALA A 178 -7.32 5.29 -4.99
CA ALA A 178 -7.86 5.15 -6.33
C ALA A 178 -7.82 6.53 -6.98
#